data_AF-A0A661EHW1-F1
#
_entry.id   AF-A0A661EHW1-F1
#
_cell.length_a   1.000
_cell.length_b   1.000
_cell.length_c   1.000
_cell.angle_alpha   90.00
_cell.angle_beta   90.00
_cell.angle_gamma   90.00
#
_symmetry.space_group_name_H-M   'P 1'
#
loop_
_entity.id
_entity.type
_entity.pdbx_description
1 polymer ?
#
loop_
_entity_poly.entity_id
_entity_poly.type
_entity_poly.pdbx_seq_one_letter_code
_entity_poly.pdbx_strand_id
1 'polypeptide(L)' 'MIMHMVFMKLKPSVSAADIDTLFGKFQAMVPTMDGLESFNGGPYSSPEGINRGYTHGFSMV' A
#
# COMPACT_ATOMS: atom_id res chain seq x y z
N MET A 1 -6.07 -3.02 18.89
CA MET A 1 -5.54 -2.29 17.72
C MET A 1 -4.54 -3.18 17.01
N ILE A 2 -4.78 -3.48 15.73
CA ILE A 2 -3.91 -4.33 14.90
C ILE A 2 -3.44 -3.46 13.74
N MET A 3 -2.12 -3.37 13.53
CA MET A 3 -1.56 -2.68 12.37
C MET A 3 -1.21 -3.73 11.31
N HIS A 4 -2.03 -3.82 10.27
CA HIS A 4 -1.82 -4.74 9.16
C HIS A 4 -0.92 -4.09 8.11
N MET A 5 0.28 -4.63 7.90
CA MET A 5 1.26 -4.11 6.93
C MET A 5 1.48 -5.10 5.79
N VAL A 6 1.47 -4.57 4.57
CA VAL A 6 1.74 -5.35 3.35
C VAL A 6 2.83 -4.67 2.54
N PHE A 7 3.84 -5.45 2.14
CA PHE A 7 4.90 -5.03 1.24
C PHE A 7 4.80 -5.80 -0.07
N MET A 8 4.82 -5.08 -1.19
CA MET A 8 4.54 -5.62 -2.50
C MET A 8 5.69 -5.38 -3.47
N LYS A 9 5.98 -6.42 -4.25
CA LYS A 9 6.81 -6.32 -5.44
C LYS A 9 5.88 -6.36 -6.65
N LEU A 10 5.73 -5.21 -7.31
CA LEU A 10 4.88 -5.09 -8.48
C LEU A 10 5.55 -5.73 -9.70
N LYS A 11 4.73 -6.23 -10.63
CA LYS A 11 5.22 -6.73 -11.92
C LYS A 11 5.73 -5.52 -12.75
N PRO A 12 6.77 -5.70 -13.58
CA PRO A 12 7.31 -4.60 -14.41
C PRO A 12 6.29 -3.98 -15.37
N SER A 13 5.23 -4.71 -15.72
CA SER A 13 4.16 -4.25 -16.61
C SER A 13 3.13 -3.34 -15.94
N VAL A 14 3.20 -3.15 -14.62
CA VAL A 14 2.24 -2.33 -13.88
C VAL A 14 2.60 -0.87 -14.04
N SER A 15 1.65 -0.05 -14.50
CA SER A 15 1.86 1.39 -14.67
C SER A 15 1.65 2.14 -13.36
N ALA A 16 2.14 3.37 -13.26
CA ALA A 16 1.87 4.25 -12.11
C ALA A 16 0.36 4.49 -11.92
N ALA A 17 -0.38 4.66 -13.02
CA ALA A 17 -1.83 4.86 -12.99
C ALA A 17 -2.59 3.65 -12.40
N ASP A 18 -2.10 2.43 -12.65
CA ASP A 18 -2.68 1.21 -12.05
C ASP A 18 -2.47 1.20 -10.52
N ILE A 19 -1.32 1.67 -10.05
CA ILE A 19 -0.97 1.75 -8.63
C ILE A 19 -1.84 2.80 -7.94
N ASP A 20 -1.96 3.98 -8.52
CA ASP A 20 -2.81 5.05 -8.00
C ASP A 20 -4.27 4.60 -7.94
N THR A 21 -4.74 3.89 -8.97
CA THR A 21 -6.08 3.28 -8.98
C THR A 21 -6.25 2.24 -7.87
N LEU A 22 -5.25 1.39 -7.66
CA LEU A 22 -5.26 0.37 -6.61
C LEU A 22 -5.34 1.01 -5.21
N PHE A 23 -4.49 1.99 -4.93
CA PHE A 23 -4.48 2.69 -3.64
C PHE A 23 -5.75 3.53 -3.43
N GLY A 24 -6.28 4.15 -4.48
CA GLY A 24 -7.58 4.82 -4.42
C GLY A 24 -8.72 3.88 -4.04
N LYS A 25 -8.71 2.64 -4.54
CA LYS A 25 -9.69 1.60 -4.15
C LYS A 25 -9.56 1.20 -2.69
N PHE A 26 -8.34 1.03 -2.18
CA PHE A 26 -8.16 0.71 -0.76
C PHE A 26 -8.59 1.86 0.15
N GLN A 27 -8.29 3.10 -0.21
CA GLN A 27 -8.77 4.27 0.53
C GLN A 27 -10.30 4.32 0.56
N ALA A 28 -10.96 4.04 -0.57
CA ALA A 28 -12.42 4.02 -0.66
C ALA A 28 -13.08 2.85 0.09
N MET A 29 -12.30 1.82 0.45
CA MET A 29 -12.77 0.65 1.19
C MET A 29 -12.87 0.91 2.70
N VAL A 30 -12.06 1.83 3.25
CA VAL A 30 -12.07 2.20 4.68
C VAL A 30 -13.49 2.42 5.24
N PRO A 31 -14.36 3.27 4.66
CA PRO A 31 -15.69 3.50 5.20
C PRO A 31 -16.68 2.33 5.05
N THR A 32 -16.28 1.23 4.39
CA THR A 32 -17.17 0.09 4.10
C THR A 32 -17.06 -1.05 5.11
N MET A 33 -16.08 -1.01 6.01
CA MET A 33 -15.77 -2.11 6.93
C MET A 33 -15.65 -1.61 8.37
N ASP A 34 -16.50 -2.11 9.26
CA ASP A 34 -16.38 -1.84 10.68
C ASP A 34 -15.08 -2.44 11.22
N GLY A 35 -14.23 -1.59 11.79
CA GLY A 35 -12.92 -1.97 12.33
C GLY A 35 -11.74 -1.76 11.38
N LEU A 36 -11.97 -1.23 10.17
CA LEU A 36 -10.92 -0.62 9.34
C LEU A 36 -11.00 0.89 9.51
N GLU A 37 -10.17 1.44 10.39
CA GLU A 37 -10.15 2.85 10.77
C GLU A 37 -9.41 3.72 9.75
N SER A 38 -8.35 3.21 9.11
CA SER A 38 -7.49 3.98 8.21
C SER A 38 -6.69 3.14 7.21
N PHE A 39 -6.27 3.80 6.13
CA PHE A 39 -5.36 3.26 5.12
C PHE A 39 -4.24 4.27 4.83
N ASN A 40 -3.00 3.79 4.73
CA ASN A 40 -1.86 4.58 4.24
C ASN A 40 -1.03 3.71 3.29
N GLY A 41 -0.83 4.16 2.05
CA GLY A 41 -0.06 3.45 1.04
C GLY A 41 0.91 4.35 0.29
N GLY A 42 2.01 3.78 -0.22
CA GLY A 42 2.98 4.55 -0.99
C GLY A 42 4.15 3.73 -1.54
N PRO A 43 5.02 4.37 -2.34
CA PRO A 43 6.27 3.78 -2.80
C PRO A 43 7.29 3.70 -1.66
N TYR A 44 8.27 2.81 -1.82
CA TYR A 44 9.43 2.75 -0.94
C TYR A 44 10.26 4.03 -1.05
N SER A 45 10.57 4.66 0.09
CA SER A 45 11.28 5.94 0.16
C SER A 45 12.49 5.94 1.12
N SER A 46 12.84 4.81 1.76
CA SER A 46 13.98 4.80 2.70
C SER A 46 15.33 4.87 1.95
N PRO A 47 16.26 5.72 2.41
CA PRO A 47 17.59 5.87 1.82
C PRO A 47 18.50 4.66 2.07
N GLU A 48 18.11 3.72 2.94
CA GLU A 48 18.96 2.60 3.37
C GLU A 48 19.11 1.50 2.31
N GLY A 49 18.25 1.48 1.28
CA GLY A 49 18.32 0.51 0.19
C GLY A 49 18.05 -0.95 0.57
N ILE A 50 17.50 -1.22 1.76
CA ILE A 50 17.26 -2.58 2.30
C ILE A 50 15.85 -3.10 1.99
N ASN A 51 15.19 -2.60 0.94
CA ASN A 51 13.82 -2.95 0.58
C ASN A 51 13.65 -4.37 0.01
N ARG A 52 14.73 -5.13 -0.20
CA ARG A 52 14.70 -6.54 -0.68
C ARG A 52 13.88 -6.74 -1.97
N GLY A 53 13.79 -5.71 -2.80
CA GLY A 53 13.03 -5.71 -4.05
C GLY A 53 11.52 -5.43 -3.91
N TYR A 54 11.02 -5.13 -2.71
CA TYR A 54 9.69 -4.57 -2.52
C TYR A 54 9.69 -3.10 -2.91
N THR A 55 8.74 -2.68 -3.75
CA THR A 55 8.71 -1.33 -4.32
C THR A 55 7.63 -0.45 -3.70
N HIS A 56 6.59 -1.07 -3.14
CA HIS A 56 5.44 -0.38 -2.56
C HIS A 56 5.02 -1.08 -1.27
N GLY A 57 4.36 -0.35 -0.40
CA GLY A 57 3.72 -0.93 0.78
C GLY A 57 2.51 -0.12 1.21
N PHE A 58 1.72 -0.73 2.09
CA PHE A 58 0.65 -0.04 2.78
C PHE A 58 0.44 -0.58 4.19
N SER A 59 -0.16 0.24 5.03
CA SER A 59 -0.65 -0.11 6.36
C SER A 59 -2.15 0.17 6.47
N MET A 60 -2.83 -0.71 7.19
CA MET A 60 -4.23 -0.57 7.57
C MET A 60 -4.35 -0.73 9.09
N VAL A 61 -5.15 0.12 9.71
CA VAL A 61 -5.52 0.09 11.13
C VAL A 61 -7.03 0.16 11.20
#